data_AF-A0A383EDZ5-F1
#
_entry.id   AF-A0A383EDZ5-F1
#
_cell.length_a   1.000
_cell.length_b   1.000
_cell.length_c   1.000
_cell.angle_alpha   90.00
_cell.angle_beta   90.00
_cell.angle_gamma   90.00
#
_symmetry.space_group_name_H-M   'P 1'
#
loop_
_entity.id
_entity.type
_entity.pdbx_description
1 polymer ?
#
loop_
_entity_poly.entity_id
_entity_poly.type
_entity_poly.pdbx_seq_one_letter_code
_entity_poly.pdbx_strand_id
1 'polypeptide(L)'
;MKPAPFNYIVPTSIDEALALLEEHAPDARLLAGGQSLVPMMNFRLSRPSHLIDLNSIPDLAFIHDNKDHISIGAMTRERTIEESSLVRSSIPLLYEATQHIAHLPIRSRGTIGGSISNADPAAEYPA
;
A
#
# COMPACT_ATOMS: atom_id res chain seq x y z
N MET A 1 -1.66 20.64 9.30
CA MET A 1 -0.25 20.44 9.73
C MET A 1 0.58 20.05 8.50
N LYS A 2 1.88 20.36 8.42
CA LYS A 2 2.71 20.11 7.23
C LYS A 2 3.88 19.16 7.56
N PRO A 3 4.24 18.24 6.64
CA PRO A 3 5.36 17.35 6.85
C PRO A 3 6.69 18.12 6.84
N ALA A 4 7.76 17.48 7.34
CA ALA A 4 9.11 17.98 7.11
C ALA A 4 9.47 17.89 5.61
N PRO A 5 10.42 18.69 5.10
CA PRO A 5 10.90 18.54 3.72
C PRO A 5 11.46 17.14 3.45
N PHE A 6 11.23 16.62 2.25
CA PHE A 6 11.74 15.34 1.77
C PHE A 6 11.96 15.41 0.26
N ASN A 7 12.83 14.55 -0.25
CA ASN A 7 12.98 14.29 -1.68
C ASN A 7 11.94 13.26 -2.11
N TYR A 8 11.34 13.45 -3.28
CA TYR A 8 10.32 12.56 -3.83
C TYR A 8 10.83 11.91 -5.10
N ILE A 9 10.81 10.58 -5.14
CA ILE A 9 11.36 9.77 -6.23
C ILE A 9 10.29 8.82 -6.72
N VAL A 10 10.18 8.65 -8.04
CA VAL A 10 9.13 7.85 -8.68
C VAL A 10 9.78 6.79 -9.57
N PRO A 11 10.19 5.65 -9.00
CA PRO A 11 10.69 4.53 -9.81
C PRO A 11 9.60 3.95 -10.70
N THR A 12 10.03 3.32 -11.77
CA THR A 12 9.16 2.66 -12.77
C THR A 12 9.27 1.14 -12.75
N SER A 13 10.19 0.60 -11.95
CA SER A 13 10.39 -0.85 -11.77
C SER A 13 10.66 -1.20 -10.31
N ILE A 14 10.48 -2.49 -9.98
CA ILE A 14 10.77 -3.02 -8.65
C ILE A 14 12.28 -2.93 -8.36
N ASP A 15 13.13 -3.29 -9.32
CA ASP A 15 14.59 -3.26 -9.15
C ASP A 15 15.10 -1.86 -8.85
N GLU A 16 14.56 -0.86 -9.55
CA GLU A 16 14.87 0.55 -9.29
C GLU A 16 14.40 0.98 -7.89
N ALA A 17 13.19 0.59 -7.49
CA ALA A 17 12.66 0.91 -6.16
C ALA A 17 13.51 0.28 -5.04
N LEU A 18 13.98 -0.96 -5.23
CA LEU A 18 14.86 -1.67 -4.29
C LEU A 18 16.23 -0.99 -4.21
N ALA A 19 16.84 -0.65 -5.35
CA ALA A 19 18.12 0.04 -5.39
C ALA A 19 18.06 1.40 -4.69
N LEU A 20 17.00 2.19 -4.94
CA LEU A 20 16.78 3.47 -4.27
C LEU A 20 16.53 3.31 -2.76
N LEU A 21 15.83 2.25 -2.36
CA LEU A 21 15.57 1.98 -0.94
C LEU A 21 16.88 1.62 -0.21
N GLU A 22 17.75 0.84 -0.84
CA GLU A 22 19.07 0.51 -0.31
C GLU A 22 19.98 1.74 -0.27
N GLU A 23 20.05 2.51 -1.35
CA GLU A 23 20.87 3.73 -1.46
C GLU A 23 20.53 4.76 -0.38
N HIS A 24 19.24 4.92 -0.07
CA HIS A 24 18.75 5.94 0.85
C HIS A 24 18.37 5.39 2.23
N ALA A 25 18.75 4.15 2.55
CA ALA A 25 18.57 3.58 3.88
C ALA A 25 19.43 4.32 4.93
N PRO A 26 18.96 4.45 6.19
CA PRO A 26 17.69 4.01 6.74
C PRO A 26 16.55 5.05 6.64
N ASP A 27 16.82 6.18 5.98
CA ASP A 27 15.97 7.38 6.03
C ASP A 27 14.91 7.44 4.92
N ALA A 28 14.97 6.53 3.95
CA ALA A 28 13.93 6.36 2.94
C ALA A 28 12.69 5.63 3.47
N ARG A 29 11.52 5.99 2.93
CA ARG A 29 10.28 5.22 3.11
C ARG A 29 9.59 5.03 1.77
N LEU A 30 8.98 3.85 1.60
CA LEU A 30 8.16 3.54 0.44
C LEU A 30 6.76 4.18 0.61
N LEU A 31 6.27 4.83 -0.44
CA LEU A 31 4.93 5.37 -0.52
C LEU A 31 4.06 4.46 -1.38
N ALA A 32 3.14 3.76 -0.72
CA ALA A 32 2.06 3.02 -1.37
C ALA A 32 0.79 3.91 -1.50
N GLY A 33 -0.28 3.57 -0.79
CA GLY A 33 -1.51 4.38 -0.71
C GLY A 33 -1.41 5.67 0.11
N GLY A 34 -0.41 5.75 1.00
CA GLY A 34 -0.14 6.91 1.85
C GLY A 34 -1.12 7.11 3.01
N GLN A 35 -2.08 6.21 3.25
CA GLN A 35 -3.15 6.42 4.24
C GLN A 35 -2.68 6.32 5.70
N SER A 36 -1.56 5.65 5.98
CA SER A 36 -0.90 5.69 7.30
C SER A 36 0.30 6.63 7.29
N LEU A 37 1.18 6.50 6.28
CA LEU A 37 2.44 7.23 6.23
C LEU A 37 2.27 8.75 6.10
N VAL A 38 1.37 9.24 5.24
CA VAL A 38 1.21 10.69 5.03
C VAL A 38 0.63 11.38 6.28
N PRO A 39 -0.40 10.84 6.97
CA PRO A 39 -0.78 11.34 8.29
C PRO A 39 0.38 11.36 9.30
N MET A 40 1.15 10.28 9.42
CA MET A 40 2.32 10.24 10.31
C MET A 40 3.35 11.32 9.97
N MET A 41 3.59 11.59 8.69
CA MET A 41 4.46 12.67 8.23
C MET A 41 3.89 14.04 8.56
N ASN A 42 2.59 14.26 8.34
CA ASN A 42 1.91 15.51 8.67
C ASN A 42 1.99 15.83 10.16
N PHE A 43 1.87 14.82 11.02
CA PHE A 43 2.05 14.91 12.47
C PHE A 43 3.52 14.85 12.93
N ARG A 44 4.46 14.71 11.99
CA ARG A 44 5.90 14.63 12.22
C ARG A 44 6.33 13.48 13.14
N LEU A 45 5.53 12.43 13.21
CA LEU A 45 5.84 11.14 13.84
C LEU A 45 6.79 10.31 12.96
N SER A 46 6.73 10.52 11.64
CA SER A 46 7.69 10.01 10.67
C SER A 46 8.29 11.17 9.87
N ARG A 47 9.60 11.14 9.61
CA ARG A 47 10.35 12.22 8.95
C ARG A 47 11.37 11.66 7.96
N PRO A 48 10.95 10.90 6.95
CA PRO A 48 11.88 10.37 5.97
C PRO A 48 12.54 11.50 5.19
N SER A 49 13.82 11.33 4.83
CA SER A 49 14.51 12.26 3.93
C SER A 49 14.13 12.00 2.47
N HIS A 50 13.75 10.77 2.15
CA HIS A 50 13.37 10.32 0.81
C HIS A 50 12.05 9.54 0.85
N LEU A 51 11.16 9.87 -0.07
CA LEU A 51 9.89 9.18 -0.27
C LEU A 51 9.89 8.56 -1.66
N ILE A 52 9.90 7.23 -1.71
CA ILE A 52 9.97 6.45 -2.96
C ILE A 52 8.55 5.98 -3.29
N ASP A 53 7.96 6.55 -4.33
CA ASP A 53 6.58 6.30 -4.72
C ASP A 53 6.44 5.09 -5.65
N LEU A 54 5.74 4.07 -5.16
CA LEU A 54 5.52 2.81 -5.89
C LEU A 54 4.34 2.87 -6.88
N ASN A 55 3.58 3.97 -6.92
CA ASN A 55 2.35 4.08 -7.72
C ASN A 55 2.57 4.03 -9.23
N SER A 56 3.81 4.20 -9.70
CA SER A 56 4.19 4.14 -11.12
C SER A 56 4.75 2.78 -11.56
N ILE A 57 4.77 1.77 -10.67
CA ILE A 57 5.22 0.41 -11.01
C ILE A 57 4.00 -0.43 -11.41
N PRO A 58 3.82 -0.76 -12.70
CA PRO A 58 2.59 -1.41 -13.18
C PRO A 58 2.40 -2.82 -12.61
N ASP A 59 3.49 -3.54 -12.37
CA ASP A 59 3.46 -4.95 -11.97
C ASP A 59 3.10 -5.18 -10.50
N LEU A 60 2.81 -4.11 -9.74
CA LEU A 60 2.45 -4.23 -8.32
C LEU A 60 0.95 -4.14 -8.05
N ALA A 61 0.09 -3.88 -9.06
CA ALA A 61 -1.35 -3.70 -8.87
C ALA A 61 -2.15 -4.65 -9.78
N PHE A 62 -2.55 -5.79 -9.23
CA PHE A 62 -3.32 -6.81 -9.95
C PHE A 62 -4.11 -7.72 -8.99
N ILE A 63 -5.08 -8.46 -9.53
CA ILE A 63 -5.75 -9.60 -8.90
C ILE A 63 -5.83 -10.70 -9.96
N HIS A 64 -5.09 -11.79 -9.77
CA HIS A 64 -5.01 -12.90 -10.73
C HIS A 64 -5.47 -14.20 -10.07
N ASP A 65 -6.20 -15.01 -10.83
CA ASP A 65 -6.54 -16.38 -10.47
C ASP A 65 -5.51 -17.33 -11.11
N ASN A 66 -4.70 -17.98 -10.28
CA ASN A 66 -3.69 -18.96 -10.69
C ASN A 66 -4.19 -20.41 -10.54
N LYS A 67 -5.51 -20.61 -10.38
CA LYS A 67 -6.21 -21.90 -10.14
C LYS A 67 -6.05 -22.45 -8.74
N ASP A 68 -4.82 -22.60 -8.25
CA ASP A 68 -4.52 -23.11 -6.91
C ASP A 68 -4.53 -22.02 -5.84
N HIS A 69 -4.26 -20.78 -6.24
CA HIS A 69 -4.31 -19.61 -5.38
C HIS A 69 -4.70 -18.34 -6.16
N ILE A 70 -5.08 -17.31 -5.43
CA ILE A 70 -5.25 -15.96 -5.97
C ILE A 70 -4.00 -15.15 -5.62
N SER A 71 -3.39 -14.49 -6.61
CA SER A 71 -2.32 -13.53 -6.35
C SER A 71 -2.86 -12.12 -6.39
N ILE A 72 -2.50 -11.32 -5.39
CA ILE A 72 -2.88 -9.91 -5.29
C ILE A 72 -1.59 -9.08 -5.18
N GLY A 73 -1.42 -8.14 -6.10
CA GLY A 73 -0.30 -7.20 -6.06
C GLY A 73 -0.35 -6.28 -4.83
N ALA A 74 0.81 -5.96 -4.26
CA ALA A 74 0.91 -5.16 -3.03
C ALA A 74 0.29 -3.75 -3.16
N MET A 75 0.30 -3.18 -4.37
CA MET A 75 -0.27 -1.87 -4.70
C MET A 75 -1.74 -1.94 -5.14
N THR A 76 -2.37 -3.12 -5.12
CA THR A 76 -3.80 -3.27 -5.37
C THR A 76 -4.59 -2.47 -4.33
N ARG A 77 -5.46 -1.57 -4.82
CA ARG A 77 -6.28 -0.73 -3.97
C ARG A 77 -7.29 -1.56 -3.20
N GLU A 78 -7.56 -1.16 -1.97
CA GLU A 78 -8.65 -1.73 -1.18
C GLU A 78 -9.98 -1.58 -1.91
N ARG A 79 -10.21 -0.47 -2.63
CA ARG A 79 -11.39 -0.30 -3.47
C ARG A 79 -11.51 -1.34 -4.59
N THR A 80 -10.40 -1.72 -5.21
CA THR A 80 -10.38 -2.78 -6.24
C THR A 80 -10.74 -4.14 -5.65
N ILE A 81 -10.30 -4.41 -4.41
CA ILE A 81 -10.66 -5.63 -3.67
C ILE A 81 -12.15 -5.60 -3.29
N GLU A 82 -12.64 -4.46 -2.79
CA GLU A 82 -14.05 -4.22 -2.43
C GLU A 82 -15.02 -4.45 -3.60
N GLU A 83 -14.61 -4.18 -4.83
CA GLU A 83 -15.45 -4.33 -6.03
C GLU A 83 -15.23 -5.67 -6.78
N SER A 84 -14.23 -6.47 -6.38
CA SER A 84 -13.86 -7.67 -7.12
C SER A 84 -14.83 -8.83 -6.88
N SER A 85 -15.53 -9.24 -7.94
CA SER A 85 -16.37 -10.45 -7.92
C SER A 85 -15.54 -11.71 -7.67
N LEU A 86 -14.32 -11.77 -8.21
CA LEU A 86 -13.38 -12.87 -8.01
C LEU A 86 -12.97 -12.98 -6.53
N VAL A 87 -12.63 -11.87 -5.88
CA VAL A 87 -12.30 -11.90 -4.44
C VAL A 87 -13.53 -12.29 -3.63
N ARG A 88 -14.71 -11.74 -3.95
CA ARG A 88 -15.96 -12.08 -3.25
C ARG A 88 -16.26 -13.58 -3.32
N SER A 89 -16.05 -14.22 -4.46
CA SER A 89 -16.33 -15.65 -4.63
C SER A 89 -15.23 -16.56 -4.07
N SER A 90 -13.97 -16.20 -4.28
CA SER A 90 -12.83 -17.10 -4.01
C SER A 90 -12.20 -16.87 -2.64
N ILE A 91 -12.30 -15.65 -2.09
CA ILE A 91 -11.74 -15.26 -0.79
C ILE A 91 -12.76 -14.40 -0.02
N PRO A 92 -13.94 -14.96 0.33
CA PRO A 92 -15.04 -14.18 0.90
C PRO A 92 -14.66 -13.46 2.20
N LEU A 93 -13.76 -14.02 3.02
CA LEU A 93 -13.28 -13.38 4.24
C LEU A 93 -12.49 -12.11 3.96
N LEU A 94 -11.60 -12.12 2.95
CA LEU A 94 -10.88 -10.93 2.54
C LEU A 94 -11.85 -9.86 2.05
N TYR A 95 -12.81 -10.24 1.22
CA TYR A 95 -13.85 -9.34 0.73
C TYR A 95 -14.64 -8.67 1.87
N GLU A 96 -15.05 -9.46 2.88
CA GLU A 96 -15.81 -8.98 4.04
C GLU A 96 -14.95 -8.05 4.91
N ALA A 97 -13.71 -8.44 5.24
CA ALA A 97 -12.77 -7.62 5.98
C ALA A 97 -12.54 -6.26 5.32
N THR A 98 -12.38 -6.22 3.98
CA THR A 98 -12.24 -4.96 3.23
C THR A 98 -13.41 -3.99 3.43
N GLN A 99 -14.64 -4.48 3.65
CA GLN A 99 -15.80 -3.61 3.88
C GLN A 99 -15.70 -2.82 5.18
N HIS A 100 -14.97 -3.35 6.17
CA HIS A 100 -14.78 -2.74 7.49
C HIS A 100 -13.63 -1.73 7.53
N ILE A 101 -12.79 -1.68 6.48
CA ILE A 101 -11.67 -0.74 6.41
C ILE A 101 -12.18 0.68 6.16
N ALA A 102 -12.21 1.50 7.21
CA ALA A 102 -12.43 2.94 7.14
C ALA A 102 -13.60 3.38 6.23
N HIS A 103 -13.42 4.45 5.46
CA HIS A 103 -14.41 5.02 4.53
C HIS A 103 -13.84 5.11 3.11
N LEU A 104 -14.72 5.31 2.13
CA LEU A 104 -14.39 5.24 0.69
C LEU A 104 -13.12 5.99 0.26
N PRO A 105 -12.89 7.27 0.61
CA PRO A 105 -11.64 7.98 0.29
C PRO A 105 -10.37 7.26 0.74
N ILE A 106 -10.38 6.64 1.93
CA ILE A 106 -9.27 5.85 2.43
C ILE A 106 -9.09 4.61 1.55
N ARG A 107 -10.14 3.83 1.32
CA ARG A 107 -10.06 2.61 0.49
C ARG A 107 -9.70 2.85 -0.97
N SER A 108 -10.05 4.01 -1.53
CA SER A 108 -9.69 4.41 -2.89
C SER A 108 -8.20 4.66 -3.07
N ARG A 109 -7.46 4.86 -1.97
CA ARG A 109 -6.00 5.09 -1.99
C ARG A 109 -5.23 4.01 -1.27
N GLY A 110 -5.76 3.50 -0.16
CA GLY A 110 -5.23 2.39 0.63
C GLY A 110 -4.95 1.17 -0.25
N THR A 111 -3.93 0.42 0.12
CA THR A 111 -3.41 -0.71 -0.64
C THR A 111 -3.24 -1.87 0.31
N ILE A 112 -3.57 -3.08 -0.13
CA ILE A 112 -3.44 -4.29 0.69
C ILE A 112 -2.02 -4.47 1.23
N GLY A 113 -1.00 -4.32 0.37
CA GLY A 113 0.40 -4.46 0.79
C GLY A 113 0.83 -3.37 1.76
N GLY A 114 0.34 -2.14 1.58
CA GLY A 114 0.58 -1.03 2.51
C GLY A 114 -0.02 -1.28 3.90
N SER A 115 -1.25 -1.80 3.98
CA SER A 115 -1.90 -2.15 5.25
C SER A 115 -1.17 -3.29 5.96
N ILE A 116 -0.86 -4.39 5.26
CA ILE A 116 -0.12 -5.53 5.79
C ILE A 116 1.28 -5.12 6.28
N SER A 117 2.02 -4.35 5.47
CA SER A 117 3.39 -3.93 5.82
C SER A 117 3.45 -2.91 6.96
N ASN A 118 2.39 -2.11 7.12
CA ASN A 118 2.29 -1.18 8.27
C ASN A 118 2.06 -1.94 9.58
N ALA A 119 1.45 -3.13 9.52
CA ALA A 119 1.28 -4.06 10.64
C ALA A 119 0.68 -3.40 11.91
N ASP A 120 -0.30 -2.52 11.71
CA ASP A 120 -1.03 -1.92 12.83
C ASP A 120 -1.99 -2.97 13.42
N PRO A 121 -1.94 -3.27 14.73
CA PRO A 121 -2.85 -4.22 15.37
C PRO A 121 -4.33 -3.87 15.22
N ALA A 122 -4.66 -2.60 14.92
CA ALA A 122 -6.03 -2.16 14.67
C ALA A 122 -6.50 -2.35 13.22
N ALA A 123 -5.62 -2.78 12.30
CA ALA A 123 -5.97 -2.97 10.89
C ALA A 123 -6.60 -4.34 10.63
N GLU A 124 -7.46 -4.41 9.62
CA GLU A 124 -8.27 -5.59 9.31
C GLU A 124 -7.51 -6.70 8.57
N TYR A 125 -6.43 -6.39 7.86
CA TYR A 125 -5.68 -7.38 7.05
C TYR A 125 -4.56 -8.15 7.77
N PRO A 126 -3.80 -7.58 8.72
CA PRO A 126 -2.69 -8.32 9.35
C PRO A 126 -3.10 -9.50 10.25
N ALA A 127 -4.38 -9.60 10.65
CA ALA A 127 -4.89 -10.57 11.62
C ALA A 127 -5.49 -11.84 10.99
#